data_AF-A0AAE9A9P7-F1
#
_entry.id   AF-A0AAE9A9P7-F1
#
_cell.length_a   1.000
_cell.length_b   1.000
_cell.length_c   1.000
_cell.angle_alpha   90.00
_cell.angle_beta   90.00
_cell.angle_gamma   90.00
#
_symmetry.space_group_name_H-M   'P 1'
#
loop_
_entity.id
_entity.type
_entity.pdbx_description
1 polymer ?
#
loop_
_entity_poly.entity_id
_entity_poly.type
_entity_poly.pdbx_seq_one_letter_code
_entity_poly.pdbx_strand_id
1 'polypeptide(L)'
;MSQKVSSSLETFNLCMHGNRGCLDISNLIKKTDINNAYATEATYRQYSSFNCGPGINTLEHEGLTCPQRVLNTQANILQGCVQTYITNVANDGINGCKYGQDLMNCWSAPFQTASCRRENGVATWWACEQNKVFVKTTFPSCPLACDEKFGPFFGASANWLDTHHKVVDGEHWFKMPDTVEKHGNELVTVDGVWLK
;
A
#
# COMPACT_ATOMS: atom_id res chain seq x y z
N MET A 1 2.53 -6.69 18.53
CA MET A 1 2.77 -6.10 17.18
C MET A 1 3.12 -4.62 17.18
N SER A 2 3.13 -3.92 18.32
CA SER A 2 3.50 -2.49 18.41
C SER A 2 4.99 -2.16 18.16
N GLN A 3 5.89 -3.16 18.18
CA GLN A 3 7.34 -2.92 18.17
C GLN A 3 7.93 -2.56 16.80
N LYS A 4 7.45 -3.14 15.69
CA LYS A 4 8.00 -2.86 14.35
C LYS A 4 7.62 -1.47 13.83
N VAL A 5 6.38 -1.04 14.07
CA VAL A 5 5.92 0.31 13.71
C VAL A 5 6.64 1.38 14.54
N SER A 6 6.87 1.10 15.83
CA SER A 6 7.63 1.99 16.72
C SER A 6 9.10 2.13 16.27
N SER A 7 9.74 1.05 15.83
CA SER A 7 11.15 1.10 15.37
C SER A 7 11.33 1.90 14.08
N SER A 8 10.36 1.85 13.17
CA SER A 8 10.40 2.64 11.93
C SER A 8 10.20 4.13 12.20
N LEU A 9 9.32 4.48 13.15
CA LEU A 9 9.05 5.87 13.55
C LEU A 9 10.22 6.49 14.35
N GLU A 10 10.88 5.71 15.21
CA GLU A 10 12.10 6.15 15.92
C GLU A 10 13.27 6.34 14.96
N THR A 11 13.48 5.40 14.03
CA THR A 11 14.51 5.53 12.98
C THR A 11 14.24 6.75 12.10
N PHE A 12 12.97 7.04 11.83
CA PHE A 12 12.51 8.24 11.14
C PHE A 12 12.84 9.54 11.91
N ASN A 13 12.51 9.62 13.21
CA ASN A 13 12.80 10.79 14.04
C ASN A 13 14.30 11.05 14.19
N LEU A 14 15.10 9.99 14.39
CA LEU A 14 16.55 10.07 14.45
C LEU A 14 17.16 10.53 13.12
N CYS A 15 16.52 10.21 11.99
CA CYS A 15 16.99 10.56 10.67
C CYS A 15 16.70 12.04 10.29
N MET A 16 15.50 12.53 10.61
CA MET A 16 15.09 13.92 10.36
C MET A 16 15.92 14.96 11.13
N HIS A 17 16.53 14.57 12.25
CA HIS A 17 17.23 15.48 13.15
C HIS A 17 18.61 15.93 12.66
N GLY A 18 19.11 15.46 11.51
CA GLY A 18 20.42 15.94 11.02
C GLY A 18 20.99 15.36 9.72
N ASN A 19 20.36 14.39 9.06
CA ASN A 19 20.95 13.81 7.85
C ASN A 19 19.88 13.45 6.79
N ARG A 20 19.58 14.37 5.87
CA ARG A 20 18.57 14.13 4.81
C ARG A 20 18.85 12.89 3.94
N GLY A 21 20.09 12.39 3.90
CA GLY A 21 20.47 11.20 3.14
C GLY A 21 20.26 9.86 3.85
N CYS A 22 19.85 9.80 5.14
CA CYS A 22 19.68 8.50 5.82
C CYS A 22 18.47 7.68 5.35
N LEU A 23 17.55 8.29 4.60
CA LEU A 23 16.44 7.58 3.95
C LEU A 23 16.75 7.20 2.50
N ASP A 24 17.90 7.57 1.94
CA ASP A 24 18.30 7.03 0.65
C ASP A 24 18.46 5.52 0.74
N ILE A 25 17.97 4.80 -0.27
CA ILE A 25 18.15 3.33 -0.40
C ILE A 25 19.60 2.94 -0.12
N SER A 26 20.56 3.68 -0.70
CA SER A 26 22.00 3.46 -0.55
C SER A 26 22.49 3.44 0.91
N ASN A 27 21.78 4.09 1.82
CA ASN A 27 22.09 4.12 3.26
C ASN A 27 21.21 3.17 4.06
N LEU A 28 19.96 2.94 3.63
CA LEU A 28 19.07 1.97 4.27
C LEU A 28 19.56 0.52 4.11
N ILE A 29 20.07 0.15 2.92
CA ILE A 29 20.64 -1.19 2.67
C ILE A 29 21.88 -1.50 3.52
N LYS A 30 22.51 -0.48 4.12
CA LYS A 30 23.64 -0.68 5.05
C LYS A 30 23.16 -1.05 6.46
N LYS A 31 21.88 -0.84 6.77
CA LYS A 31 21.30 -1.04 8.11
C LYS A 31 20.21 -2.11 8.15
N THR A 32 19.67 -2.50 7.02
CA THR A 32 18.63 -3.53 6.89
C THR A 32 18.75 -4.23 5.54
N ASP A 33 18.01 -5.32 5.33
CA ASP A 33 17.95 -6.00 4.03
C ASP A 33 17.28 -5.12 2.96
N ILE A 34 17.50 -5.49 1.70
CA ILE A 34 17.05 -4.70 0.55
C ILE A 34 15.53 -4.50 0.52
N ASN A 35 14.73 -5.49 0.96
CA ASN A 35 13.27 -5.39 0.96
C ASN A 35 12.80 -4.40 2.02
N ASN A 36 13.36 -4.48 3.23
CA ASN A 36 13.07 -3.53 4.31
C ASN A 36 13.58 -2.11 4.01
N ALA A 37 14.70 -1.98 3.30
CA ALA A 37 15.23 -0.71 2.84
C ALA A 37 14.26 -0.02 1.85
N TYR A 38 13.80 -0.76 0.83
CA TYR A 38 12.79 -0.25 -0.10
C TYR A 38 11.48 0.09 0.60
N ALA A 39 11.00 -0.76 1.52
CA ALA A 39 9.78 -0.47 2.28
C ALA A 39 9.90 0.83 3.10
N THR A 40 11.05 1.06 3.73
CA THR A 40 11.30 2.26 4.55
C THR A 40 11.37 3.54 3.71
N GLU A 41 12.11 3.53 2.59
CA GLU A 41 12.16 4.69 1.68
C GLU A 41 10.77 4.95 1.07
N ALA A 42 10.07 3.90 0.68
CA ALA A 42 8.76 4.00 0.09
C ALA A 42 7.73 4.61 1.08
N THR A 43 7.74 4.20 2.35
CA THR A 43 6.94 4.84 3.41
C THR A 43 7.33 6.32 3.59
N TYR A 44 8.61 6.68 3.49
CA TYR A 44 9.01 8.10 3.54
C TYR A 44 8.47 8.90 2.35
N ARG A 45 8.59 8.36 1.13
CA ARG A 45 8.05 9.01 -0.07
C ARG A 45 6.54 9.16 0.02
N GLN A 46 5.83 8.22 0.63
CA GLN A 46 4.39 8.36 0.93
C GLN A 46 4.10 9.59 1.81
N TYR A 47 4.85 9.79 2.90
CA TYR A 47 4.73 10.99 3.74
C TYR A 47 5.13 12.29 3.03
N SER A 48 6.17 12.25 2.18
CA SER A 48 6.57 13.41 1.39
C SER A 48 5.53 13.76 0.31
N SER A 49 4.90 12.74 -0.29
CA SER A 49 3.77 12.88 -1.21
C SER A 49 2.47 13.30 -0.50
N PHE A 50 2.37 13.15 0.82
CA PHE A 50 1.26 13.71 1.59
C PHE A 50 1.34 15.25 1.63
N ASN A 51 2.53 15.83 1.90
CA ASN A 51 2.73 17.28 2.05
C ASN A 51 2.83 18.05 0.72
N CYS A 52 3.17 17.40 -0.40
CA CYS A 52 3.33 18.07 -1.71
C CYS A 52 2.58 17.35 -2.83
N GLY A 53 1.58 16.53 -2.49
CA GLY A 53 0.87 15.67 -3.43
C GLY A 53 -0.55 15.34 -2.97
N PRO A 54 -1.05 14.11 -3.23
CA PRO A 54 -2.44 13.72 -3.02
C PRO A 54 -3.02 14.02 -1.62
N GLY A 55 -2.15 14.03 -0.59
CA GLY A 55 -2.56 14.20 0.81
C GLY A 55 -3.09 15.59 1.13
N ILE A 56 -2.54 16.64 0.52
CA ILE A 56 -3.08 18.00 0.62
C ILE A 56 -4.46 18.08 -0.03
N ASN A 57 -4.65 17.49 -1.22
CA ASN A 57 -5.94 17.47 -1.89
C ASN A 57 -7.01 16.77 -1.02
N THR A 58 -6.66 15.65 -0.40
CA THR A 58 -7.56 14.95 0.55
C THR A 58 -7.85 15.79 1.80
N LEU A 59 -6.84 16.46 2.36
CA LEU A 59 -7.00 17.35 3.51
C LEU A 59 -7.89 18.56 3.20
N GLU A 60 -7.72 19.17 2.03
CA GLU A 60 -8.43 20.37 1.59
C GLU A 60 -9.89 20.08 1.18
N HIS A 61 -10.16 18.91 0.59
CA HIS A 61 -11.50 18.57 0.05
C HIS A 61 -12.32 17.64 0.96
N GLU A 62 -11.73 16.66 1.63
CA GLU A 62 -12.46 15.67 2.43
C GLU A 62 -12.32 15.85 3.95
N GLY A 63 -11.23 16.49 4.39
CA GLY A 63 -10.76 16.39 5.78
C GLY A 63 -10.26 14.98 6.12
N LEU A 64 -9.35 14.86 7.09
CA LEU A 64 -8.68 13.58 7.36
C LEU A 64 -9.54 12.54 8.10
N THR A 65 -10.74 12.90 8.55
CA THR A 65 -11.51 12.08 9.48
C THR A 65 -11.93 10.73 8.90
N CYS A 66 -12.32 10.67 7.61
CA CYS A 66 -12.70 9.41 6.98
C CYS A 66 -11.49 8.54 6.59
N PRO A 67 -10.47 9.06 5.86
CA PRO A 67 -9.25 8.32 5.62
C PRO A 67 -8.60 7.80 6.92
N GLN A 68 -8.57 8.63 7.96
CA GLN A 68 -8.00 8.26 9.25
C GLN A 68 -8.83 7.18 9.96
N ARG A 69 -10.16 7.21 9.85
CA ARG A 69 -11.01 6.11 10.33
C ARG A 69 -10.65 4.80 9.63
N VAL A 70 -10.54 4.80 8.30
CA VAL A 70 -10.15 3.61 7.53
C VAL A 70 -8.78 3.10 7.98
N LEU A 71 -7.79 3.99 8.06
CA LEU A 71 -6.44 3.64 8.54
C LEU A 71 -6.46 3.00 9.94
N ASN A 72 -7.34 3.48 10.83
CA ASN A 72 -7.45 2.96 12.19
C ASN A 72 -8.23 1.65 12.29
N THR A 73 -9.34 1.51 11.56
CA THR A 73 -10.26 0.38 11.70
C THR A 73 -9.93 -0.79 10.76
N GLN A 74 -9.17 -0.55 9.69
CA GLN A 74 -8.84 -1.54 8.66
C GLN A 74 -7.32 -1.82 8.61
N ALA A 75 -6.60 -1.51 9.69
CA ALA A 75 -5.14 -1.58 9.75
C ALA A 75 -4.59 -2.98 9.41
N ASN A 76 -5.28 -4.04 9.82
CA ASN A 76 -4.92 -5.43 9.51
C ASN A 76 -5.06 -5.75 8.01
N ILE A 77 -6.11 -5.25 7.35
CA ILE A 77 -6.30 -5.38 5.89
C ILE A 77 -5.15 -4.69 5.16
N LEU A 78 -4.89 -3.43 5.52
CA LEU A 78 -3.86 -2.60 4.90
C LEU A 78 -2.46 -3.21 5.07
N GLN A 79 -2.16 -3.74 6.26
CA GLN A 79 -0.91 -4.45 6.52
C GLN A 79 -0.81 -5.76 5.74
N GLY A 80 -1.92 -6.52 5.64
CA GLY A 80 -2.00 -7.74 4.85
C GLY A 80 -1.68 -7.49 3.37
N CYS A 81 -2.22 -6.43 2.78
CA CYS A 81 -1.94 -6.06 1.39
C CYS A 81 -0.43 -5.81 1.17
N VAL A 82 0.20 -4.99 2.04
CA VAL A 82 1.62 -4.66 1.94
C VAL A 82 2.50 -5.89 2.16
N GLN A 83 2.17 -6.72 3.15
CA GLN A 83 2.95 -7.93 3.45
C GLN A 83 2.88 -8.95 2.31
N THR A 84 1.71 -9.13 1.70
CA THR A 84 1.52 -10.00 0.54
C THR A 84 2.38 -9.52 -0.62
N TYR A 85 2.37 -8.22 -0.92
CA TYR A 85 3.23 -7.63 -1.96
C TYR A 85 4.72 -7.87 -1.70
N ILE A 86 5.20 -7.55 -0.49
CA ILE A 86 6.61 -7.72 -0.14
C ILE A 86 7.03 -9.20 -0.29
N THR A 87 6.16 -10.12 0.15
CA THR A 87 6.41 -11.56 0.04
C THR A 87 6.48 -12.01 -1.42
N ASN A 88 5.52 -11.58 -2.23
CA ASN A 88 5.46 -11.95 -3.64
C ASN A 88 6.67 -11.41 -4.42
N VAL A 89 7.03 -10.14 -4.21
CA VAL A 89 8.21 -9.53 -4.86
C VAL A 89 9.51 -10.19 -4.41
N ALA A 90 9.62 -10.56 -3.12
CA ALA A 90 10.81 -11.23 -2.61
C ALA A 90 11.00 -12.62 -3.23
N ASN A 91 9.91 -13.33 -3.52
CA ASN A 91 9.94 -14.68 -4.10
C ASN A 91 9.95 -14.67 -5.64
N ASP A 92 9.30 -13.68 -6.27
CA ASP A 92 9.16 -13.53 -7.72
C ASP A 92 9.25 -12.05 -8.14
N GLY A 93 10.47 -11.53 -8.28
CA GLY A 93 10.68 -10.15 -8.72
C GLY A 93 10.25 -9.88 -10.18
N ILE A 94 10.09 -10.91 -11.02
CA ILE A 94 9.77 -10.75 -12.45
C ILE A 94 8.35 -10.19 -12.61
N ASN A 95 7.43 -10.65 -11.76
CA ASN A 95 6.03 -10.22 -11.76
C ASN A 95 5.77 -8.99 -10.87
N GLY A 96 6.81 -8.23 -10.49
CA GLY A 96 6.73 -7.10 -9.58
C GLY A 96 5.68 -6.04 -9.94
N CYS A 97 5.50 -5.73 -11.23
CA CYS A 97 4.46 -4.79 -11.66
C CYS A 97 3.04 -5.30 -11.41
N LYS A 98 2.80 -6.60 -11.60
CA LYS A 98 1.51 -7.23 -11.30
C LYS A 98 1.24 -7.15 -9.81
N TYR A 99 2.18 -7.56 -8.97
CA TYR A 99 2.02 -7.49 -7.52
C TYR A 99 1.84 -6.06 -7.02
N GLY A 100 2.49 -5.09 -7.67
CA GLY A 100 2.29 -3.68 -7.40
C GLY A 100 0.86 -3.22 -7.71
N GLN A 101 0.27 -3.69 -8.80
CA GLN A 101 -1.14 -3.45 -9.11
C GLN A 101 -2.06 -4.12 -8.09
N ASP A 102 -1.76 -5.37 -7.69
CA ASP A 102 -2.53 -6.10 -6.67
C ASP A 102 -2.48 -5.37 -5.31
N LEU A 103 -1.32 -4.83 -4.93
CA LEU A 103 -1.16 -3.97 -3.76
C LEU A 103 -2.06 -2.74 -3.85
N MET A 104 -1.98 -2.01 -4.96
CA MET A 104 -2.78 -0.80 -5.16
C MET A 104 -4.28 -1.09 -5.05
N ASN A 105 -4.76 -2.16 -5.71
CA ASN A 105 -6.16 -2.59 -5.65
C ASN A 105 -6.59 -3.00 -4.23
N CYS A 106 -5.79 -3.83 -3.56
CA CYS A 106 -6.07 -4.32 -2.21
C CYS A 106 -6.11 -3.18 -1.19
N TRP A 107 -5.14 -2.28 -1.25
CA TRP A 107 -4.99 -1.22 -0.25
C TRP A 107 -6.00 -0.09 -0.43
N SER A 108 -6.45 0.19 -1.67
CA SER A 108 -7.50 1.17 -1.93
C SER A 108 -8.92 0.67 -1.64
N ALA A 109 -9.14 -0.66 -1.61
CA ALA A 109 -10.47 -1.26 -1.43
C ALA A 109 -11.20 -0.84 -0.14
N PRO A 110 -10.56 -0.76 1.04
CA PRO A 110 -11.20 -0.25 2.25
C PRO A 110 -11.67 1.20 2.12
N PHE A 111 -10.93 2.04 1.39
CA PHE A 111 -11.32 3.45 1.16
C PHE A 111 -12.52 3.55 0.22
N GLN A 112 -12.58 2.69 -0.80
CA GLN A 112 -13.69 2.61 -1.74
C GLN A 112 -15.00 2.14 -1.06
N THR A 113 -14.91 1.18 -0.13
CA THR A 113 -16.09 0.64 0.57
C THR A 113 -16.56 1.49 1.76
N ALA A 114 -15.65 2.23 2.41
CA ALA A 114 -15.96 3.05 3.58
C ALA A 114 -16.85 4.28 3.31
N SER A 115 -17.19 4.53 2.03
CA SER A 115 -18.09 5.62 1.61
C SER A 115 -17.71 6.97 2.25
N CYS A 116 -16.42 7.32 2.21
CA CYS A 116 -15.97 8.69 2.49
C CYS A 116 -16.79 9.68 1.63
N ARG A 117 -17.05 10.90 2.13
CA ARG A 117 -18.09 11.83 1.62
C ARG A 117 -18.21 11.84 0.09
N ARG A 118 -19.44 12.06 -0.40
CA ARG A 118 -19.93 12.03 -1.80
C ARG A 118 -19.08 12.72 -2.90
N GLU A 119 -18.02 13.45 -2.58
CA GLU A 119 -17.18 14.09 -3.59
C GLU A 119 -16.09 13.12 -4.09
N ASN A 120 -16.40 12.45 -5.20
CA ASN A 120 -15.46 12.02 -6.25
C ASN A 120 -14.37 10.99 -5.92
N GLY A 121 -14.44 10.20 -4.84
CA GLY A 121 -13.49 9.09 -4.66
C GLY A 121 -12.04 9.55 -4.43
N VAL A 122 -11.87 10.78 -3.93
CA VAL A 122 -10.56 11.41 -3.65
C VAL A 122 -9.79 10.59 -2.61
N ALA A 123 -10.45 10.08 -1.56
CA ALA A 123 -9.84 9.16 -0.60
C ALA A 123 -9.27 7.88 -1.25
N THR A 124 -10.02 7.31 -2.20
CA THR A 124 -9.62 6.09 -2.93
C THR A 124 -8.47 6.39 -3.89
N TRP A 125 -8.53 7.53 -4.58
CA TRP A 125 -7.45 8.01 -5.44
C TRP A 125 -6.17 8.28 -4.64
N TRP A 126 -6.28 8.96 -3.50
CA TRP A 126 -5.17 9.17 -2.57
C TRP A 126 -4.55 7.85 -2.14
N ALA A 127 -5.37 6.89 -1.70
CA ALA A 127 -4.91 5.57 -1.28
C ALA A 127 -4.17 4.83 -2.42
N CYS A 128 -4.66 4.97 -3.66
CA CYS A 128 -4.01 4.45 -4.85
C CYS A 128 -2.65 5.13 -5.10
N GLU A 129 -2.60 6.46 -5.09
CA GLU A 129 -1.38 7.22 -5.39
C GLU A 129 -0.26 6.94 -4.39
N GLN A 130 -0.61 6.79 -3.11
CA GLN A 130 0.33 6.41 -2.05
C GLN A 130 1.01 5.06 -2.34
N ASN A 131 0.25 4.07 -2.81
CA ASN A 131 0.80 2.76 -3.15
C ASN A 131 1.51 2.77 -4.51
N LYS A 132 1.08 3.60 -5.45
CA LYS A 132 1.80 3.81 -6.71
C LYS A 132 3.23 4.31 -6.46
N VAL A 133 3.38 5.30 -5.57
CA VAL A 133 4.70 5.80 -5.15
C VAL A 133 5.52 4.68 -4.52
N PHE A 134 4.90 3.87 -3.67
CA PHE A 134 5.56 2.74 -3.02
C PHE A 134 6.11 1.71 -4.02
N VAL A 135 5.32 1.33 -5.02
CA VAL A 135 5.76 0.36 -6.02
C VAL A 135 6.82 0.96 -6.94
N LYS A 136 6.65 2.21 -7.39
CA LYS A 136 7.59 2.86 -8.31
C LYS A 136 8.99 3.08 -7.73
N THR A 137 9.11 3.07 -6.41
CA THR A 137 10.40 3.04 -5.71
C THR A 137 11.21 1.77 -6.01
N THR A 138 10.55 0.62 -6.12
CA THR A 138 11.20 -0.67 -6.45
C THR A 138 11.16 -0.97 -7.95
N PHE A 139 10.06 -0.62 -8.62
CA PHE A 139 9.82 -0.91 -10.03
C PHE A 139 9.40 0.37 -10.80
N PRO A 140 10.34 1.26 -11.13
CA PRO A 140 10.04 2.57 -11.71
C PRO A 140 9.45 2.49 -13.13
N SER A 141 9.65 1.38 -13.85
CA SER A 141 9.13 1.15 -15.19
C SER A 141 7.68 0.66 -15.23
N CYS A 142 7.07 0.33 -14.08
CA CYS A 142 5.70 -0.18 -14.09
C CYS A 142 4.70 0.89 -14.56
N PRO A 143 3.78 0.55 -15.49
CA PRO A 143 2.79 1.47 -16.03
C PRO A 143 1.60 1.67 -15.08
N LEU A 144 1.87 2.00 -13.82
CA LEU A 144 0.87 2.20 -12.77
C LEU A 144 0.32 3.64 -12.82
N ALA A 145 -1.01 3.78 -12.70
CA ALA A 145 -1.70 5.06 -12.58
C ALA A 145 -2.94 4.98 -11.68
N CYS A 146 -3.40 6.15 -11.21
CA CYS A 146 -4.63 6.32 -10.45
C CYS A 146 -5.46 7.43 -11.11
N ASP A 147 -6.73 7.13 -11.35
CA ASP A 147 -7.72 8.05 -11.90
C ASP A 147 -8.49 8.74 -10.76
N GLU A 148 -8.56 10.07 -10.80
CA GLU A 148 -9.19 10.89 -9.76
C GLU A 148 -10.68 10.62 -9.57
N LYS A 149 -11.36 10.02 -10.57
CA LYS A 149 -12.80 9.77 -10.56
C LYS A 149 -13.16 8.33 -10.21
N PHE A 150 -12.22 7.39 -10.39
CA PHE A 150 -12.49 5.94 -10.25
C PHE A 150 -11.48 5.17 -9.37
N GLY A 151 -10.42 5.80 -8.85
CA GLY A 151 -9.36 5.09 -8.12
C GLY A 151 -8.33 4.46 -9.08
N PRO A 152 -7.67 3.33 -8.76
CA PRO A 152 -6.64 2.73 -9.62
C PRO A 152 -7.17 2.49 -11.04
N PHE A 153 -6.50 3.05 -12.05
CA PHE A 153 -6.80 2.77 -13.45
C PHE A 153 -5.53 2.31 -14.13
N PHE A 154 -5.36 1.00 -14.31
CA PHE A 154 -4.72 0.37 -15.47
C PHE A 154 -5.05 -1.14 -15.47
N GLY A 155 -5.85 -1.58 -16.45
CA GLY A 155 -6.14 -3.00 -16.70
C GLY A 155 -7.00 -3.72 -15.65
N ALA A 156 -8.34 -3.60 -15.77
CA ALA A 156 -9.32 -4.57 -15.26
C ALA A 156 -9.64 -4.67 -13.74
N SER A 157 -9.77 -3.56 -13.00
CA SER A 157 -10.24 -3.63 -11.60
C SER A 157 -11.38 -2.70 -11.18
N ALA A 158 -12.23 -2.24 -12.12
CA ALA A 158 -13.57 -1.76 -11.73
C ALA A 158 -14.36 -2.83 -10.92
N ASN A 159 -13.96 -4.10 -11.06
CA ASN A 159 -14.60 -5.30 -10.52
C ASN A 159 -13.71 -6.07 -9.52
N TRP A 160 -12.60 -5.50 -9.02
CA TRP A 160 -11.76 -6.22 -8.04
C TRP A 160 -12.53 -6.57 -6.78
N LEU A 161 -13.37 -5.64 -6.32
CA LEU A 161 -14.26 -5.85 -5.19
C LEU A 161 -15.25 -6.99 -5.42
N ASP A 162 -15.67 -7.29 -6.65
CA ASP A 162 -16.63 -8.37 -6.94
C ASP A 162 -16.10 -9.75 -6.51
N THR A 163 -14.77 -9.91 -6.46
CA THR A 163 -14.11 -11.17 -6.11
C THR A 163 -13.30 -11.09 -4.81
N HIS A 164 -12.97 -9.88 -4.35
CA HIS A 164 -12.10 -9.64 -3.19
C HIS A 164 -12.77 -8.84 -2.08
N HIS A 165 -14.06 -8.55 -2.17
CA HIS A 165 -14.84 -7.94 -1.10
C HIS A 165 -16.18 -8.65 -0.95
N LYS A 166 -16.60 -8.83 0.30
CA LYS A 166 -17.95 -9.28 0.63
C LYS A 166 -18.39 -8.67 1.95
N VAL A 167 -19.69 -8.63 2.16
CA VAL A 167 -20.29 -8.26 3.45
C VAL A 167 -20.95 -9.50 4.04
N VAL A 168 -20.53 -9.87 5.26
CA VAL A 168 -21.10 -11.00 6.02
C VAL A 168 -21.52 -10.44 7.37
N ASP A 169 -22.80 -10.60 7.72
CA ASP A 169 -23.38 -10.10 8.99
C ASP A 169 -23.14 -8.60 9.25
N GLY A 170 -23.13 -7.79 8.18
CA GLY A 170 -22.87 -6.34 8.24
C GLY A 170 -21.39 -5.96 8.36
N GLU A 171 -20.49 -6.93 8.31
CA GLU A 171 -19.05 -6.73 8.41
C GLU A 171 -18.38 -6.85 7.06
N HIS A 172 -17.44 -5.96 6.77
CA HIS A 172 -16.68 -5.98 5.52
C HIS A 172 -15.55 -7.00 5.62
N TRP A 173 -15.46 -7.89 4.63
CA TRP A 173 -14.38 -8.84 4.48
C TRP A 173 -13.64 -8.57 3.18
N PHE A 174 -12.31 -8.61 3.22
CA PHE A 174 -11.43 -8.41 2.08
C PHE A 174 -10.54 -9.63 1.86
N LYS A 175 -10.50 -10.13 0.63
CA LYS A 175 -9.56 -11.20 0.24
C LYS A 175 -8.21 -10.54 -0.06
N MET A 176 -7.15 -11.01 0.58
CA MET A 176 -5.78 -10.64 0.19
C MET A 176 -5.50 -11.13 -1.23
N PRO A 177 -4.56 -10.51 -1.96
CA PRO A 177 -4.06 -11.11 -3.19
C PRO A 177 -3.41 -12.46 -2.89
N ASP A 178 -3.36 -13.32 -3.90
CA ASP A 178 -2.69 -14.61 -3.77
C ASP A 178 -1.20 -14.41 -3.45
N THR A 179 -0.68 -15.26 -2.57
CA THR A 179 0.71 -15.21 -2.15
C THR A 179 1.54 -16.17 -2.99
N VAL A 180 2.73 -15.75 -3.42
CA VAL A 180 3.70 -16.64 -4.05
C VAL A 180 4.66 -17.11 -2.96
N GLU A 181 4.69 -18.42 -2.74
CA GLU A 181 5.57 -19.08 -1.81
C GLU A 181 6.65 -19.88 -2.55
N LYS A 182 7.82 -20.01 -1.94
CA LYS A 182 8.91 -20.82 -2.46
C LYS A 182 8.98 -22.15 -1.73
N HIS A 183 8.66 -23.24 -2.42
CA HIS A 183 8.75 -24.60 -1.90
C HIS A 183 9.93 -25.29 -2.58
N GLY A 184 11.10 -25.21 -1.95
CA GLY A 184 12.36 -25.66 -2.56
C GLY A 184 12.74 -24.79 -3.77
N ASN A 185 12.73 -25.39 -4.96
CA ASN A 185 13.02 -24.69 -6.23
C ASN A 185 11.76 -24.26 -6.98
N GLU A 186 10.58 -24.62 -6.50
CA GLU A 186 9.31 -24.30 -7.16
C GLU A 186 8.64 -23.09 -6.51
N LEU A 187 7.97 -22.30 -7.33
CA LEU A 187 7.09 -21.23 -6.89
C LEU A 187 5.66 -21.75 -6.91
N VAL A 188 4.98 -21.65 -5.78
CA VAL A 188 3.59 -22.08 -5.61
C VAL A 188 2.74 -20.88 -5.29
N THR A 189 1.63 -20.72 -6.00
CA THR A 189 0.62 -19.70 -5.70
C THR A 189 -0.34 -20.25 -4.67
N VAL A 190 -0.50 -19.53 -3.55
CA VAL A 190 -1.40 -19.84 -2.45
C VAL A 190 -2.52 -18.81 -2.43
N ASP A 191 -3.75 -19.31 -2.40
CA ASP A 191 -4.96 -18.49 -2.39
C ASP A 191 -4.96 -17.47 -1.24
N GLY A 192 -5.32 -16.23 -1.57
CA GLY A 192 -5.37 -15.15 -0.59
C GLY A 192 -6.38 -15.38 0.52
N VAL A 193 -5.97 -15.07 1.76
CA VAL A 193 -6.82 -15.21 2.94
C VAL A 193 -7.88 -14.11 3.02
N TRP A 194 -9.05 -14.43 3.56
CA TRP A 194 -10.07 -13.45 3.89
C TRP A 194 -9.78 -12.83 5.25
N LEU A 195 -9.70 -11.51 5.29
CA LEU A 195 -9.53 -10.72 6.50
C LEU A 195 -10.76 -9.83 6.71
N LYS A 196 -11.00 -9.46 7.96
CA LYS A 196 -12.11 -8.62 8.42
C LYS A 196 -11.57 -7.36 9.09
#